data_AF-A0A0R0EH32-F1
#
_entry.id   AF-A0A0R0EH32-F1
#
_cell.length_a   1.000
_cell.length_b   1.000
_cell.length_c   1.000
_cell.angle_alpha   90.00
_cell.angle_beta   90.00
_cell.angle_gamma   90.00
#
_symmetry.space_group_name_H-M   'P 1'
#
loop_
_entity.id
_entity.type
_entity.pdbx_description
1 polymer ?
#
loop_
_entity_poly.entity_id
_entity_poly.type
_entity_poly.pdbx_seq_one_letter_code
_entity_poly.pdbx_strand_id
1 'polypeptide(L)'
;MFVEVEWKKPPTEVESLRVRLLYAGTNYMRMVEPLAIAQYYREGGKDYMKERSKHFVWLEELLLKEQKQKDTGNSNDTNKKNVEIILTYDSCFWAHVEEALLLCKQLVNVQYSVTEKEEATRKLLEFEKYVYRLLTKYEVSPEIFLMKSSYMTWCEMSIRQLRIRKLHIIHH
;
A
#
# COMPACT_ATOMS: atom_id res chain seq x y z
N MET A 1 -15.35 -11.65 17.78
CA MET A 1 -15.40 -12.56 18.96
C MET A 1 -14.14 -13.44 18.98
N PHE A 2 -12.96 -12.82 19.17
CA PHE A 2 -11.68 -13.52 19.44
C PHE A 2 -10.80 -12.71 20.41
N VAL A 3 -11.14 -11.44 20.69
CA VAL A 3 -10.24 -10.47 21.36
C VAL A 3 -10.35 -10.47 22.89
N GLU A 4 -11.40 -11.04 23.48
CA GLU A 4 -11.66 -10.90 24.93
C GLU A 4 -11.16 -12.08 25.80
N VAL A 5 -10.77 -13.21 25.20
CA VAL A 5 -10.54 -14.46 25.96
C VAL A 5 -9.09 -14.65 26.42
N GLU A 6 -8.10 -13.97 25.82
CA GLU A 6 -6.68 -14.35 25.97
C GLU A 6 -5.91 -13.69 27.14
N TRP A 7 -6.48 -12.69 27.83
CA TRP A 7 -5.73 -11.91 28.84
C TRP A 7 -5.56 -12.57 30.23
N LYS A 8 -5.92 -13.85 30.40
CA LYS A 8 -5.90 -14.56 31.70
C LYS A 8 -4.78 -15.60 31.87
N LYS A 9 -3.77 -15.63 30.99
CA LYS A 9 -2.71 -16.66 30.98
C LYS A 9 -1.39 -16.18 31.63
N PRO A 10 -0.50 -17.09 32.09
CA PRO A 10 0.79 -16.72 32.69
C PRO A 10 1.71 -15.98 31.69
N PRO A 11 2.65 -15.12 32.16
CA PRO A 11 3.34 -14.13 31.32
C PRO A 11 4.07 -14.69 30.10
N THR A 12 4.70 -15.86 30.23
CA THR A 12 5.42 -16.52 29.14
C THR A 12 4.48 -17.12 28.08
N GLU A 13 3.34 -17.66 28.50
CA GLU A 13 2.30 -18.12 27.57
C GLU A 13 1.68 -16.93 26.83
N VAL A 14 1.43 -15.83 27.53
CA VAL A 14 0.91 -14.58 26.96
C VAL A 14 1.86 -14.03 25.90
N GLU A 15 3.17 -14.04 26.13
CA GLU A 15 4.13 -13.54 25.15
C GLU A 15 4.17 -14.41 23.87
N SER A 16 4.21 -15.74 24.03
CA SER A 16 4.15 -16.65 22.88
C SER A 16 2.83 -16.54 22.10
N LEU A 17 1.71 -16.30 22.79
CA LEU A 17 0.40 -16.08 22.19
C LEU A 17 0.36 -14.74 21.45
N ARG A 18 0.92 -13.67 22.03
CA ARG A 18 1.02 -12.36 21.38
C ARG A 18 1.81 -12.42 20.08
N VAL A 19 2.97 -13.08 20.08
CA VAL A 19 3.78 -13.23 18.85
C VAL A 19 3.02 -14.02 17.79
N ARG A 20 2.35 -15.12 18.17
CA ARG A 20 1.52 -15.91 17.23
C ARG A 20 0.34 -15.10 16.68
N LEU A 21 -0.39 -14.41 17.54
CA LEU A 21 -1.53 -13.58 17.18
C LEU A 21 -1.10 -12.43 16.27
N LEU A 22 0.05 -11.81 16.57
CA LEU A 22 0.60 -10.74 15.76
C LEU A 22 1.01 -11.25 14.38
N TYR A 23 1.70 -12.40 14.29
CA TYR A 23 2.09 -12.99 13.01
C TYR A 23 0.87 -13.38 12.17
N ALA A 24 -0.09 -14.09 12.77
CA ALA A 24 -1.33 -14.49 12.10
C ALA A 24 -2.17 -13.28 11.68
N GLY A 25 -2.32 -12.29 12.56
CA GLY A 25 -3.05 -11.05 12.29
C GLY A 25 -2.40 -10.20 11.21
N THR A 26 -1.07 -10.10 11.20
CA THR A 26 -0.32 -9.39 10.15
C THR A 26 -0.47 -10.06 8.78
N ASN A 27 -0.36 -11.39 8.72
CA ASN A 27 -0.58 -12.13 7.48
C ASN A 27 -2.02 -12.01 7.00
N TYR A 28 -3.00 -12.14 7.89
CA TYR A 28 -4.41 -11.91 7.58
C TYR A 28 -4.61 -10.51 6.98
N MET A 29 -4.09 -9.47 7.62
CA MET A 29 -4.19 -8.09 7.15
C MET A 29 -3.60 -7.94 5.74
N ARG A 30 -2.36 -8.42 5.52
CA ARG A 30 -1.68 -8.30 4.22
C ARG A 30 -2.29 -9.13 3.10
N MET A 31 -3.02 -10.20 3.42
CA MET A 31 -3.73 -11.01 2.42
C MET A 31 -5.13 -10.50 2.13
N VAL A 32 -5.87 -10.07 3.16
CA VAL A 32 -7.31 -9.81 3.08
C VAL A 32 -7.63 -8.34 2.82
N GLU A 33 -6.84 -7.42 3.36
CA GLU A 33 -7.06 -5.98 3.12
C GLU A 33 -6.97 -5.60 1.63
N PRO A 34 -6.03 -6.12 0.82
CA PRO A 34 -6.05 -5.94 -0.63
C PRO A 34 -7.37 -6.33 -1.30
N LEU A 35 -8.04 -7.39 -0.83
CA LEU A 35 -9.33 -7.83 -1.37
C LEU A 35 -10.46 -6.86 -0.99
N ALA A 36 -10.44 -6.34 0.25
CA ALA A 36 -11.38 -5.32 0.69
C ALA A 36 -11.22 -4.01 -0.09
N ILE A 37 -9.98 -3.60 -0.35
CA ILE A 37 -9.66 -2.44 -1.20
C ILE A 37 -10.18 -2.66 -2.62
N ALA A 38 -9.91 -3.83 -3.21
CA ALA A 38 -10.36 -4.15 -4.57
C ALA A 38 -11.90 -4.10 -4.68
N GLN A 39 -12.63 -4.62 -3.69
CA GLN A 39 -14.09 -4.53 -3.62
C GLN A 39 -14.54 -3.06 -3.54
N TYR A 40 -13.95 -2.26 -2.64
CA TYR A 40 -14.30 -0.86 -2.42
C TYR A 40 -14.18 0.00 -3.69
N TYR A 41 -13.05 -0.10 -4.40
CA TYR A 41 -12.86 0.66 -5.64
C TYR A 41 -13.68 0.11 -6.82
N ARG A 42 -13.96 -1.21 -6.85
CA ARG A 42 -14.88 -1.80 -7.83
C ARG A 42 -16.30 -1.25 -7.70
N GLU A 43 -16.74 -0.93 -6.49
CA GLU A 43 -18.04 -0.33 -6.18
C GLU A 43 -18.08 1.20 -6.41
N GLY A 44 -16.97 1.79 -6.86
CA GLY A 44 -16.87 3.23 -7.14
C GLY A 44 -16.45 4.07 -5.94
N GLY A 45 -15.96 3.44 -4.87
CA GLY A 45 -15.37 4.11 -3.71
C GLY A 45 -14.18 5.00 -4.08
N LYS A 46 -13.91 5.99 -3.22
CA LYS A 46 -12.76 6.89 -3.29
C LYS A 46 -12.20 7.11 -1.89
N ASP A 47 -10.91 7.33 -1.77
CA ASP A 47 -10.25 7.59 -0.49
C ASP A 47 -10.52 6.47 0.53
N TYR A 48 -10.10 5.24 0.20
CA TYR A 48 -10.31 4.06 1.06
C TYR A 48 -9.80 4.27 2.50
N MET A 49 -8.80 5.13 2.70
CA MET A 49 -8.23 5.40 4.03
C MET A 49 -9.27 5.95 5.01
N LYS A 50 -10.31 6.65 4.53
CA LYS A 50 -11.42 7.14 5.36
C LYS A 50 -12.41 6.05 5.77
N GLU A 51 -12.62 5.07 4.90
CA GLU A 51 -13.58 3.97 5.07
C GLU A 51 -12.89 2.68 5.56
N ARG A 52 -11.59 2.75 5.84
CA ARG A 52 -10.78 1.60 6.25
C ARG A 52 -11.36 0.98 7.52
N SER A 53 -11.58 -0.34 7.46
CA SER A 53 -12.22 -1.03 8.57
C SER A 53 -11.36 -0.97 9.85
N LYS A 54 -12.02 -0.71 10.98
CA LYS A 54 -11.37 -0.53 12.30
C LYS A 54 -10.45 -1.68 12.70
N HIS A 55 -10.76 -2.91 12.27
CA HIS A 55 -9.97 -4.08 12.65
C HIS A 55 -8.59 -4.12 11.96
N PHE A 56 -8.46 -3.61 10.72
CA PHE A 56 -7.15 -3.49 10.06
C PHE A 56 -6.31 -2.40 10.71
N VAL A 57 -6.91 -1.24 11.00
CA VAL A 57 -6.24 -0.15 11.73
C VAL A 57 -5.72 -0.64 13.08
N TRP A 58 -6.53 -1.38 13.82
CA TRP A 58 -6.13 -1.95 15.11
C TRP A 58 -4.96 -2.94 14.99
N LEU A 59 -4.96 -3.82 13.98
CA LEU A 59 -3.86 -4.76 13.73
C LEU A 59 -2.56 -4.02 13.37
N GLU A 60 -2.64 -2.98 12.55
CA GLU A 60 -1.49 -2.14 12.19
C GLU A 60 -0.91 -1.41 13.41
N GLU A 61 -1.78 -0.84 14.27
CA GLU A 61 -1.34 -0.20 15.52
C GLU A 61 -0.63 -1.17 16.45
N LEU A 62 -1.11 -2.41 16.57
CA LEU A 62 -0.45 -3.46 17.35
C LEU A 62 0.93 -3.80 16.79
N LEU A 63 1.04 -3.93 15.47
CA LEU A 63 2.31 -4.20 14.80
C LEU A 63 3.33 -3.08 15.02
N LEU A 64 2.90 -1.82 14.90
CA LEU A 64 3.76 -0.67 15.17
C LEU A 64 4.23 -0.60 16.63
N LYS A 65 3.38 -0.98 17.59
CA LYS A 65 3.75 -1.05 19.01
C LYS A 65 4.79 -2.13 19.28
N GLU A 66 4.73 -3.26 18.57
CA GLU A 66 5.71 -4.33 18.70
C GLU A 66 7.06 -3.95 18.08
N GLN A 67 7.05 -3.32 16.90
CA GLN A 67 8.29 -2.90 16.21
C GLN A 67 9.08 -1.89 17.04
N LYS A 68 8.38 -0.89 17.61
CA LYS A 68 8.99 0.09 18.53
C LYS A 68 9.63 -0.55 19.77
N GLN A 69 9.17 -1.72 20.20
CA GLN A 69 9.78 -2.46 21.32
C GLN A 69 11.02 -3.26 20.90
N LYS A 70 11.13 -3.63 19.61
CA LYS A 70 12.23 -4.45 19.06
C LYS A 70 13.36 -3.65 18.42
N ASP A 71 13.18 -2.35 18.19
CA ASP A 71 14.13 -1.47 17.49
C ASP A 71 15.48 -1.21 18.23
N THR A 72 15.86 -2.04 19.21
CA THR A 72 17.23 -2.09 19.76
C THR A 72 18.19 -3.01 18.98
N GLY A 73 17.77 -3.65 17.89
CA GLY A 73 18.59 -4.63 17.16
C GLY A 73 18.44 -4.61 15.63
N ASN A 74 19.41 -3.97 14.98
CA ASN A 74 19.78 -4.01 13.55
C ASN A 74 19.13 -5.13 12.69
N SER A 75 18.02 -4.88 11.99
CA SER A 75 17.39 -5.84 11.06
C SER A 75 17.35 -5.32 9.62
N ASN A 76 18.51 -5.16 8.98
CA ASN A 76 18.60 -4.62 7.61
C ASN A 76 19.00 -5.63 6.52
N ASP A 77 19.04 -6.94 6.80
CA ASP A 77 19.61 -7.91 5.84
C ASP A 77 18.74 -9.13 5.46
N THR A 78 17.54 -9.26 6.03
CA THR A 78 16.64 -10.38 5.71
C THR A 78 15.73 -10.12 4.50
N ASN A 79 15.39 -8.86 4.20
CA ASN A 79 14.37 -8.53 3.20
C ASN A 79 14.75 -8.92 1.76
N LYS A 80 16.05 -9.17 1.50
CA LYS A 80 16.52 -9.64 0.18
C LYS A 80 16.26 -11.12 -0.08
N LYS A 81 16.05 -11.93 0.98
CA LYS A 81 15.84 -13.37 0.85
C LYS A 81 14.34 -13.66 0.75
N ASN A 82 13.95 -14.43 -0.25
CA ASN A 82 12.58 -14.92 -0.51
C ASN A 82 11.56 -13.86 -0.96
N VAL A 83 11.97 -12.85 -1.73
CA VAL A 83 11.07 -11.80 -2.29
C VAL A 83 9.87 -12.40 -3.02
N GLU A 84 10.02 -13.55 -3.67
CA GLU A 84 8.93 -14.27 -4.36
C GLU A 84 7.76 -14.68 -3.46
N ILE A 85 8.00 -14.84 -2.15
CA ILE A 85 7.00 -15.30 -1.16
C ILE A 85 6.51 -14.13 -0.29
N ILE A 86 7.05 -12.92 -0.47
CA ILE A 86 6.71 -11.76 0.37
C ILE A 86 5.32 -11.24 -0.01
N LEU A 87 4.45 -11.18 0.99
CA LEU A 87 3.26 -10.32 0.95
C LEU A 87 3.68 -8.86 1.06
N THR A 88 3.08 -7.99 0.25
CA THR A 88 3.36 -6.55 0.31
C THR A 88 3.24 -6.04 1.74
N TYR A 89 4.29 -5.37 2.20
CA TYR A 89 4.45 -5.00 3.60
C TYR A 89 3.36 -4.02 4.06
N ASP A 90 3.06 -3.05 3.19
CA ASP A 90 1.96 -2.11 3.30
C ASP A 90 0.67 -2.74 2.75
N SER A 91 -0.24 -3.10 3.64
CA SER A 91 -1.53 -3.69 3.27
C SER A 91 -2.44 -2.72 2.51
N CYS A 92 -2.20 -1.41 2.62
CA CYS A 92 -2.91 -0.34 1.90
C CYS A 92 -2.28 0.00 0.55
N PHE A 93 -1.23 -0.70 0.11
CA PHE A 93 -0.54 -0.43 -1.16
C PHE A 93 -1.50 -0.25 -2.34
N TRP A 94 -2.48 -1.16 -2.48
CA TRP A 94 -3.45 -1.10 -3.58
C TRP A 94 -4.37 0.12 -3.52
N ALA A 95 -4.66 0.65 -2.33
CA ALA A 95 -5.44 1.89 -2.21
C ALA A 95 -4.67 3.07 -2.79
N HIS A 96 -3.36 3.14 -2.55
CA HIS A 96 -2.51 4.17 -3.15
C HIS A 96 -2.43 4.05 -4.68
N VAL A 97 -2.38 2.82 -5.21
CA VAL A 97 -2.42 2.58 -6.66
C VAL A 97 -3.73 3.06 -7.28
N GLU A 98 -4.88 2.73 -6.66
CA GLU A 98 -6.19 3.13 -7.18
C GLU A 98 -6.39 4.65 -7.12
N GLU A 99 -5.95 5.32 -6.05
CA GLU A 99 -5.93 6.79 -6.00
C GLU A 99 -5.04 7.39 -7.09
N ALA A 100 -3.85 6.83 -7.32
CA ALA A 100 -2.97 7.28 -8.39
C ALA A 100 -3.62 7.11 -9.78
N LEU A 101 -4.35 6.02 -10.02
CA LEU A 101 -5.13 5.83 -11.25
C LEU A 101 -6.25 6.86 -11.41
N LEU A 102 -6.93 7.22 -10.32
CA LEU A 102 -7.93 8.30 -10.33
C LEU A 102 -7.29 9.64 -10.69
N LEU A 103 -6.14 9.98 -10.10
CA LEU A 103 -5.38 11.19 -10.45
C LEU A 103 -4.96 11.21 -11.93
N CYS A 104 -4.50 10.08 -12.48
CA CYS A 104 -4.19 9.96 -13.90
C CYS A 104 -5.41 10.25 -14.79
N LYS A 105 -6.61 9.77 -14.40
CA LYS A 105 -7.86 10.08 -15.11
C LYS A 105 -8.22 11.56 -15.02
N GLN A 106 -7.97 12.21 -13.88
CA GLN A 106 -8.18 13.65 -13.71
C GLN A 106 -7.29 14.49 -14.65
N LEU A 107 -6.03 14.10 -14.85
CA LEU A 107 -5.11 14.82 -15.75
C LEU A 107 -5.59 14.84 -17.21
N VAL A 108 -6.19 13.75 -17.69
CA VAL A 108 -6.71 13.62 -19.06
C VAL A 108 -8.04 14.33 -19.24
N ASN A 109 -8.87 14.41 -18.20
CA ASN A 109 -10.17 15.03 -18.30
C ASN A 109 -10.05 16.56 -18.48
N VAL A 110 -10.74 17.10 -19.48
CA VAL A 110 -10.74 18.52 -19.86
C VAL A 110 -11.46 19.39 -18.83
N GLN A 111 -12.35 18.80 -18.02
CA GLN A 111 -13.16 19.51 -17.03
C GLN A 111 -12.35 20.07 -15.84
N TYR A 112 -11.16 19.50 -15.56
CA TYR A 112 -10.34 19.95 -14.45
C TYR A 112 -9.51 21.18 -14.82
N SER A 113 -9.46 22.14 -13.91
CA SER A 113 -8.66 23.35 -14.00
C SER A 113 -7.16 23.04 -14.04
N VAL A 114 -6.37 24.01 -14.53
CA VAL A 114 -4.90 23.90 -14.55
C VAL A 114 -4.34 23.64 -13.15
N THR A 115 -4.87 24.35 -12.15
CA THR A 115 -4.49 24.20 -10.73
C THR A 115 -4.77 22.81 -10.18
N GLU A 116 -5.92 22.21 -10.52
CA GLU A 116 -6.24 20.83 -10.10
C GLU A 116 -5.32 19.82 -10.78
N LYS A 117 -4.96 20.05 -12.05
CA LYS A 117 -4.01 19.19 -12.77
C LYS A 117 -2.59 19.30 -12.22
N GLU A 118 -2.17 20.48 -11.79
CA GLU A 118 -0.90 20.67 -11.11
C GLU A 118 -0.88 19.95 -9.76
N GLU A 119 -1.95 20.05 -8.97
CA GLU A 119 -2.08 19.33 -7.71
C GLU A 119 -2.04 17.81 -7.92
N ALA A 120 -2.80 17.29 -8.89
CA ALA A 120 -2.79 15.88 -9.24
C ALA A 120 -1.39 15.41 -9.68
N THR A 121 -0.66 16.24 -10.44
CA THR A 121 0.72 15.96 -10.85
C THR A 121 1.66 15.85 -9.64
N ARG A 122 1.54 16.74 -8.65
CA ARG A 122 2.36 16.65 -7.42
C ARG A 122 2.08 15.37 -6.64
N LYS A 123 0.81 15.02 -6.43
CA LYS A 123 0.42 13.78 -5.74
C LYS A 123 0.93 12.53 -6.47
N LEU A 124 0.93 12.53 -7.80
CA LEU A 124 1.50 11.44 -8.60
C LEU A 124 3.01 11.30 -8.42
N LEU A 125 3.76 12.41 -8.32
CA LEU A 125 5.20 12.37 -8.03
C LEU A 125 5.49 11.87 -6.61
N GLU A 126 4.63 12.20 -5.65
CA GLU A 126 4.73 11.65 -4.29
C GLU A 126 4.47 10.14 -4.28
N PHE A 127 3.47 9.68 -5.03
CA PHE A 127 3.19 8.26 -5.21
C PHE A 127 4.36 7.52 -5.87
N GLU A 128 4.97 8.08 -6.93
CA GLU A 128 6.15 7.51 -7.58
C GLU A 128 7.32 7.33 -6.59
N LYS A 129 7.61 8.36 -5.77
CA LYS A 129 8.62 8.29 -4.71
C LYS A 129 8.27 7.23 -3.66
N TYR A 130 7.00 7.11 -3.30
CA TYR A 130 6.50 6.08 -2.37
C TYR A 130 6.78 4.68 -2.93
N VAL A 131 6.43 4.40 -4.18
CA VAL A 131 6.65 3.09 -4.81
C VAL A 131 8.15 2.79 -4.93
N TYR A 132 8.95 3.77 -5.36
CA TYR A 132 10.40 3.59 -5.46
C TYR A 132 11.03 3.21 -4.11
N ARG A 133 10.58 3.83 -3.00
CA ARG A 133 11.02 3.46 -1.66
C ARG A 133 10.66 2.02 -1.29
N LEU A 134 9.46 1.56 -1.60
CA LEU A 134 9.07 0.16 -1.33
C LEU A 134 9.90 -0.82 -2.15
N LEU A 135 10.14 -0.51 -3.44
CA LEU A 135 10.96 -1.34 -4.33
C LEU A 135 12.41 -1.45 -3.84
N THR A 136 13.02 -0.32 -3.48
CA THR A 136 14.41 -0.30 -2.97
C THR A 136 14.59 -1.06 -1.66
N LYS A 137 13.53 -1.18 -0.86
CA LYS A 137 13.52 -1.93 0.40
C LYS A 137 13.03 -3.37 0.27
N TYR A 138 12.64 -3.80 -0.93
CA TYR A 138 12.03 -5.11 -1.19
C TYR A 138 10.77 -5.36 -0.34
N GLU A 139 9.97 -4.31 -0.12
CA GLU A 139 8.77 -4.31 0.73
C GLU A 139 7.47 -4.56 -0.05
N VAL A 140 7.57 -4.88 -1.34
CA VAL A 140 6.42 -5.10 -2.21
C VAL A 140 6.54 -6.41 -2.97
N SER A 141 5.42 -7.13 -3.09
CA SER A 141 5.35 -8.40 -3.81
C SER A 141 5.64 -8.22 -5.30
N PRO A 142 6.30 -9.19 -5.98
CA PRO A 142 6.48 -9.15 -7.43
C PRO A 142 5.15 -9.21 -8.20
N GLU A 143 4.03 -9.59 -7.56
CA GLU A 143 2.71 -9.63 -8.18
C GLU A 143 2.25 -8.26 -8.73
N ILE A 144 2.79 -7.16 -8.22
CA ILE A 144 2.50 -5.83 -8.77
C ILE A 144 2.90 -5.71 -10.25
N PHE A 145 3.87 -6.50 -10.70
CA PHE A 145 4.37 -6.48 -12.08
C PHE A 145 3.61 -7.44 -13.02
N LEU A 146 2.56 -8.10 -12.53
CA LEU A 146 1.68 -8.86 -13.42
C LEU A 146 1.08 -7.91 -14.47
N MET A 147 1.12 -8.33 -15.74
CA MET A 147 0.75 -7.48 -16.88
C MET A 147 -0.64 -6.84 -16.77
N LYS A 148 -1.58 -7.49 -16.09
CA LYS A 148 -2.96 -7.02 -15.90
C LYS A 148 -3.22 -6.35 -14.55
N SER A 149 -2.18 -6.06 -13.78
CA SER A 149 -2.32 -5.42 -12.48
C SER A 149 -2.73 -3.94 -12.63
N SER A 150 -3.40 -3.39 -11.62
CA SER A 150 -3.70 -1.95 -11.56
C SER A 150 -2.40 -1.12 -11.56
N TYR A 151 -1.31 -1.64 -11.00
CA TYR A 151 -0.02 -0.96 -10.98
C TYR A 151 0.60 -0.85 -12.38
N MET A 152 0.57 -1.93 -13.17
CA MET A 152 1.04 -1.89 -14.56
C MET A 152 0.18 -0.96 -15.42
N THR A 153 -1.13 -0.93 -15.17
CA THR A 153 -2.04 0.05 -15.80
C THR A 153 -1.63 1.49 -15.48
N TRP A 154 -1.30 1.79 -14.21
CA TRP A 154 -0.82 3.11 -13.79
C TRP A 154 0.51 3.47 -14.46
N CYS A 155 1.47 2.54 -14.52
CA CYS A 155 2.75 2.73 -15.20
C CYS A 155 2.55 3.10 -16.67
N GLU A 156 1.69 2.37 -17.38
CA GLU A 156 1.37 2.65 -18.79
C GLU A 156 0.74 4.04 -18.97
N MET A 157 -0.22 4.41 -18.12
CA MET A 157 -0.85 5.73 -18.16
C MET A 157 0.18 6.84 -17.90
N SER A 158 1.03 6.67 -16.90
CA SER A 158 2.06 7.66 -16.52
C SER A 158 3.08 7.88 -17.64
N ILE A 159 3.56 6.80 -18.28
CA ILE A 159 4.47 6.90 -19.43
C ILE A 159 3.81 7.63 -20.60
N ARG A 160 2.53 7.37 -20.88
CA ARG A 160 1.78 8.08 -21.93
C ARG A 160 1.71 9.59 -21.64
N GLN A 161 1.46 9.98 -20.38
CA GLN A 161 1.44 11.40 -20.00
C GLN A 161 2.81 12.08 -20.19
N LEU A 162 3.90 11.41 -19.79
CA LEU A 162 5.26 11.94 -19.98
C LEU A 162 5.61 12.12 -21.47
N ARG A 163 5.20 11.17 -22.32
CA ARG A 163 5.39 11.28 -23.78
C ARG A 163 4.64 12.48 -24.36
N ILE A 164 3.39 12.71 -23.95
CA ILE A 164 2.59 13.86 -24.40
C ILE A 164 3.24 15.19 -23.99
N ARG A 165 3.73 15.29 -22.75
CA ARG A 165 4.41 16.51 -22.26
C ARG A 165 5.72 16.78 -23.00
N LYS A 166 6.51 15.75 -23.29
CA LYS A 166 7.75 15.90 -24.08
C LYS A 166 7.46 16.38 -25.51
N LEU A 167 6.39 15.89 -26.14
CA LEU A 167 5.99 16.35 -27.48
C LEU A 167 5.59 17.84 -27.48
N HIS A 168 4.85 18.30 -26.47
CA HIS A 168 4.47 19.73 -26.37
C HIS A 168 5.67 20.66 -26.19
N ILE A 169 6.75 20.21 -25.54
CA ILE A 169 7.98 20.99 -25.37
C ILE A 169 8.80 21.06 -26.67
N ILE A 170 8.71 20.06 -27.54
CA ILE A 170 9.45 20.04 -28.82
C ILE A 170 8.77 20.90 -29.90
N HIS A 171 7.49 21.22 -29.73
CA HIS A 171 6.70 22.00 -30.69
C HIS A 171 6.52 23.49 -30.30
N HIS A 172 7.24 23.97 -29.29
CA HIS A 172 7.34 25.38 -28.88
C HIS A 172 8.78 25.86 -28.94
#